data_AF-A0AA43KFD1-F1
#
_entry.id   AF-A0AA43KFD1-F1
#
_cell.length_a   1.000
_cell.length_b   1.000
_cell.length_c   1.000
_cell.angle_alpha   90.00
_cell.angle_beta   90.00
_cell.angle_gamma   90.00
#
_symmetry.space_group_name_H-M   'P 1'
#
loop_
_entity.id
_entity.type
_entity.pdbx_description
1 polymer ?
#
loop_
_entity_poly.entity_id
_entity_poly.type
_entity_poly.pdbx_seq_one_letter_code
_entity_poly.pdbx_strand_id
1 'polypeptide(L)'
;MVTNAVMELKLAIQRLMNVSQVKPEVVQVITDALKNEQITATHWHSLFDAQGAKTAIIQKIYSPQIVRLMTLRAMVIPETLPEFLNWLNGKLSKSGNEHQVVSFNFQSAICSQFPKDNLTEGIKLLVPKLLQGDITPELFCCLFTKHRAWDVCRNDFINDVRYNLELIYHFFQPRTVSNKLIFPIDGFKFKEVPWEKIIYYWNEITQGYHYGIDDYEPLAQLFELLREYPLSAYFYQISRGKVPKNVFLRACPNPKNKVYLFTFLGLTLERDVSLIGVVVDFFLRGYIVPIKVVIIFSIILSGGSLWMGSQFFPTPVMTPVYEITKDEEQRIIKASETKNVSKTITAIEQLKKEPEFKGKDVLGEIKNILDLDLDYSIVKVNQGPQQDEREKLEQGIERRKLSEAIYLYEKKKAQEGNSKINPVGYIVPNGNTYKLLKKEIKENLNKKNN
;
A
#
# COMPACT_ATOMS: atom_id res chain seq x y z
N MET A 1 44.35 -12.74 -22.66
CA MET A 1 42.92 -12.76 -23.03
C MET A 1 42.04 -12.05 -22.00
N VAL A 2 42.15 -12.36 -20.70
CA VAL A 2 41.35 -11.71 -19.63
C VAL A 2 41.49 -10.18 -19.58
N THR A 3 42.69 -9.63 -19.78
CA THR A 3 42.95 -8.17 -19.73
C THR A 3 42.25 -7.37 -20.84
N ASN A 4 42.09 -7.93 -22.03
CA ASN A 4 41.42 -7.25 -23.15
C ASN A 4 39.91 -7.20 -22.93
N ALA A 5 39.31 -8.31 -22.48
CA ALA A 5 37.88 -8.37 -22.16
C ALA A 5 37.49 -7.39 -21.04
N VAL A 6 38.30 -7.30 -19.97
CA VAL A 6 38.06 -6.36 -18.87
C VAL A 6 38.13 -4.90 -19.35
N MET A 7 39.05 -4.58 -20.26
CA MET A 7 39.17 -3.24 -20.83
C MET A 7 38.01 -2.89 -21.77
N GLU A 8 37.55 -3.84 -22.58
CA GLU A 8 36.36 -3.66 -23.43
C GLU A 8 35.09 -3.44 -22.60
N LEU A 9 34.92 -4.18 -21.50
CA LEU A 9 33.82 -3.99 -20.55
C LEU A 9 33.84 -2.61 -19.91
N LYS A 10 35.01 -2.16 -19.45
CA LYS A 10 35.17 -0.82 -18.89
C LYS A 10 34.76 0.25 -19.91
N LEU A 11 35.21 0.14 -21.16
CA LEU A 11 34.86 1.06 -22.23
C LEU A 11 33.37 1.00 -22.58
N ALA A 12 32.76 -0.18 -22.57
CA ALA A 12 31.33 -0.35 -22.81
C ALA A 12 30.50 0.35 -21.72
N ILE A 13 30.83 0.17 -20.44
CA ILE A 13 30.19 0.87 -19.32
C ILE A 13 30.34 2.38 -19.47
N GLN A 14 31.54 2.86 -19.79
CA GLN A 14 31.80 4.29 -20.02
C GLN A 14 31.03 4.88 -21.19
N ARG A 15 30.83 4.11 -22.26
CA ARG A 15 29.99 4.55 -23.38
C ARG A 15 28.53 4.62 -22.93
N LEU A 16 28.01 3.59 -22.29
CA LEU A 16 26.61 3.54 -21.84
C LEU A 16 26.26 4.62 -20.80
N MET A 17 27.20 5.01 -19.93
CA MET A 17 26.93 6.08 -18.96
C MET A 17 26.89 7.48 -19.61
N ASN A 18 27.66 7.70 -20.69
CA ASN A 18 27.84 9.03 -21.29
C ASN A 18 26.96 9.32 -22.51
N VAL A 19 26.27 8.31 -23.07
CA VAL A 19 25.51 8.47 -24.31
C VAL A 19 24.21 9.26 -24.17
N SER A 20 23.85 9.97 -25.23
CA SER A 20 22.50 10.50 -25.49
C SER A 20 21.60 9.47 -26.18
N GLN A 21 22.17 8.58 -27.00
CA GLN A 21 21.49 7.48 -27.69
C GLN A 21 22.26 6.18 -27.51
N VAL A 22 21.56 5.13 -27.08
CA VAL A 22 22.20 3.82 -26.84
C VAL A 22 22.38 3.06 -28.14
N LYS A 23 23.59 2.56 -28.36
CA LYS A 23 23.95 1.70 -29.49
C LYS A 23 23.84 0.23 -29.08
N PRO A 24 23.09 -0.62 -29.83
CA PRO A 24 22.90 -2.01 -29.47
C PRO A 24 24.20 -2.79 -29.29
N GLU A 25 25.20 -2.54 -30.13
CA GLU A 25 26.49 -3.26 -30.11
C GLU A 25 27.25 -3.04 -28.79
N VAL A 26 27.05 -1.90 -28.14
CA VAL A 26 27.69 -1.59 -26.85
C VAL A 26 26.99 -2.32 -25.70
N VAL A 27 25.67 -2.50 -25.79
CA VAL A 27 24.90 -3.29 -24.82
C VAL A 27 25.27 -4.77 -24.95
N GLN A 28 25.43 -5.24 -26.19
CA GLN A 28 25.80 -6.62 -26.49
C GLN A 28 27.11 -7.05 -25.80
N VAL A 29 28.12 -6.19 -25.76
CA VAL A 29 29.39 -6.44 -25.04
C VAL A 29 29.14 -6.79 -23.56
N ILE A 30 28.22 -6.08 -22.89
CA ILE A 30 27.87 -6.35 -21.50
C ILE A 30 27.09 -7.66 -21.38
N THR A 31 26.10 -7.87 -22.24
CA THR A 31 25.21 -9.03 -22.14
C THR A 31 25.87 -10.34 -22.54
N ASP A 32 26.87 -10.30 -23.44
CA ASP A 32 27.68 -11.47 -23.76
C ASP A 32 28.67 -11.79 -22.65
N ALA A 33 29.21 -10.77 -21.97
CA ALA A 33 30.02 -10.95 -20.78
C ALA A 33 29.24 -11.55 -19.60
N LEU A 34 27.94 -11.26 -19.46
CA LEU A 34 27.08 -11.89 -18.45
C LEU A 34 26.97 -13.42 -18.63
N LYS A 35 27.17 -13.94 -19.85
CA LYS A 35 27.17 -15.38 -20.14
C LYS A 35 28.52 -16.04 -19.85
N ASN A 36 29.56 -15.25 -19.57
CA ASN A 36 30.90 -15.74 -19.34
C ASN A 36 31.18 -15.95 -17.85
N GLU A 37 31.18 -17.21 -17.42
CA GLU A 37 31.41 -17.61 -16.02
C GLU A 37 32.78 -17.18 -15.46
N GLN A 38 33.75 -16.83 -16.31
CA GLN A 38 35.05 -16.33 -15.87
C GLN A 38 34.96 -14.90 -15.27
N ILE A 39 33.89 -14.16 -15.58
CA ILE A 39 33.68 -12.81 -15.06
C ILE A 39 32.83 -12.92 -13.79
N THR A 40 33.51 -12.98 -12.65
CA THR A 40 32.86 -13.14 -11.34
C THR A 40 32.13 -11.86 -10.91
N ALA A 41 31.22 -11.99 -9.94
CA ALA A 41 30.55 -10.85 -9.30
C ALA A 41 31.55 -9.81 -8.78
N THR A 42 32.67 -10.24 -8.18
CA THR A 42 33.74 -9.35 -7.69
C THR A 42 34.35 -8.52 -8.82
N HIS A 43 34.52 -9.09 -10.01
CA HIS A 43 35.02 -8.35 -11.18
C HIS A 43 34.01 -7.27 -11.60
N TRP A 44 32.72 -7.61 -11.64
CA TRP A 44 31.67 -6.63 -11.94
C TRP A 44 31.64 -5.49 -10.93
N HIS A 45 31.64 -5.78 -9.63
CA HIS A 45 31.70 -4.75 -8.59
C HIS A 45 32.90 -3.81 -8.77
N SER A 46 34.09 -4.37 -9.00
CA SER A 46 35.31 -3.59 -9.25
C SER A 46 35.19 -2.68 -10.48
N LEU A 47 34.59 -3.17 -11.57
CA LEU A 47 34.38 -2.38 -12.79
C LEU A 47 33.47 -1.18 -12.55
N PHE A 48 32.33 -1.38 -11.87
CA PHE A 48 31.40 -0.29 -11.57
C PHE A 48 31.96 0.70 -10.53
N ASP A 49 32.65 0.20 -9.51
CA ASP A 49 33.29 1.03 -8.49
C ASP A 49 34.40 1.90 -9.08
N ALA A 50 35.17 1.37 -10.02
CA ALA A 50 36.16 2.14 -10.79
C ALA A 50 35.53 3.23 -11.68
N GLN A 51 34.23 3.16 -11.96
CA GLN A 51 33.47 4.23 -12.63
C GLN A 51 32.74 5.16 -11.64
N GLY A 52 32.93 4.96 -10.34
CA GLY A 52 32.40 5.84 -9.29
C GLY A 52 31.09 5.39 -8.66
N ALA A 53 30.64 4.13 -8.85
CA ALA A 53 29.40 3.64 -8.25
C ALA A 53 29.40 3.72 -6.71
N LYS A 54 30.43 3.19 -6.05
CA LYS A 54 30.62 3.31 -4.59
C LYS A 54 30.64 4.77 -4.10
N THR A 55 31.35 5.65 -4.81
CA THR A 55 31.40 7.07 -4.48
C THR A 55 30.03 7.73 -4.63
N ALA A 56 29.25 7.37 -5.65
CA ALA A 56 27.91 7.88 -5.88
C ALA A 56 26.92 7.51 -4.78
N ILE A 57 27.02 6.29 -4.23
CA ILE A 57 26.25 5.88 -3.05
C ILE A 57 26.63 6.74 -1.84
N ILE A 58 27.91 6.77 -1.48
CA ILE A 58 28.42 7.45 -0.26
C ILE A 58 28.12 8.95 -0.29
N GLN A 59 28.41 9.59 -1.43
CA GLN A 59 28.30 11.04 -1.59
C GLN A 59 26.93 11.48 -2.12
N LYS A 60 26.01 10.54 -2.38
CA LYS A 60 24.65 10.82 -2.89
C LYS A 60 24.68 11.69 -4.16
N ILE A 61 25.44 11.27 -5.18
CA ILE A 61 25.64 12.01 -6.45
C ILE A 61 24.60 11.56 -7.48
N TYR A 62 23.82 12.46 -8.09
CA TYR A 62 22.74 12.07 -9.02
C TYR A 62 22.86 12.70 -10.42
N SER A 63 24.07 12.80 -10.97
CA SER A 63 24.20 13.24 -12.36
C SER A 63 23.56 12.22 -13.32
N PRO A 64 23.09 12.62 -14.51
CA PRO A 64 22.51 11.67 -15.47
C PRO A 64 23.43 10.48 -15.79
N GLN A 65 24.75 10.72 -15.86
CA GLN A 65 25.76 9.68 -16.08
C GLN A 65 25.79 8.66 -14.94
N ILE A 66 25.78 9.15 -13.70
CA ILE A 66 25.79 8.30 -12.51
C ILE A 66 24.47 7.54 -12.36
N VAL A 67 23.34 8.16 -12.69
CA VAL A 67 22.04 7.46 -12.71
C VAL A 67 22.06 6.29 -13.70
N ARG A 68 22.60 6.48 -14.91
CA ARG A 68 22.76 5.38 -15.88
C ARG A 68 23.72 4.30 -15.38
N LEU A 69 24.84 4.69 -14.76
CA LEU A 69 25.79 3.76 -14.16
C LEU A 69 25.14 2.88 -13.10
N MET A 70 24.42 3.48 -12.16
CA MET A 70 23.75 2.77 -11.07
C MET A 70 22.61 1.89 -11.58
N THR A 71 21.87 2.36 -12.59
CA THR A 71 20.83 1.57 -13.25
C THR A 71 21.43 0.34 -13.93
N LEU A 72 22.53 0.51 -14.68
CA LEU A 72 23.23 -0.60 -15.33
C LEU A 72 23.78 -1.59 -14.30
N ARG A 73 24.36 -1.09 -13.19
CA ARG A 73 24.86 -1.93 -12.08
C ARG A 73 23.77 -2.82 -11.52
N ALA A 74 22.58 -2.29 -11.25
CA ALA A 74 21.45 -3.07 -10.73
C ALA A 74 20.94 -4.14 -11.71
N MET A 75 21.10 -3.94 -13.02
CA MET A 75 20.73 -4.93 -14.04
C MET A 75 21.81 -6.00 -14.26
N VAL A 76 23.08 -5.66 -14.06
CA VAL A 76 24.23 -6.56 -14.25
C VAL A 76 24.53 -7.38 -12.99
N ILE A 77 24.35 -6.76 -11.82
CA ILE A 77 24.67 -7.30 -10.50
C ILE A 77 23.36 -7.34 -9.67
N PRO A 78 22.59 -8.43 -9.74
CA PRO A 78 21.26 -8.52 -9.16
C PRO A 78 21.18 -8.14 -7.68
N GLU A 79 22.19 -8.49 -6.88
CA GLU A 79 22.24 -8.19 -5.45
C GLU A 79 22.32 -6.69 -5.11
N THR A 80 22.60 -5.84 -6.10
CA THR A 80 22.67 -4.38 -5.93
C THR A 80 21.37 -3.66 -6.21
N LEU A 81 20.34 -4.37 -6.68
CA LEU A 81 19.01 -3.79 -6.95
C LEU A 81 18.39 -3.10 -5.73
N PRO A 82 18.39 -3.67 -4.51
CA PRO A 82 17.82 -2.99 -3.34
C PRO A 82 18.56 -1.68 -3.00
N GLU A 83 19.89 -1.70 -3.05
CA GLU A 83 20.72 -0.51 -2.81
C GLU A 83 20.42 0.59 -3.84
N PHE A 84 20.31 0.23 -5.11
CA PHE A 84 19.96 1.14 -6.19
C PHE A 84 18.58 1.79 -5.98
N LEU A 85 17.55 1.01 -5.61
CA LEU A 85 16.21 1.52 -5.38
C LEU A 85 16.16 2.52 -4.22
N ASN A 86 16.81 2.20 -3.10
CA ASN A 86 16.90 3.09 -1.95
C ASN A 86 17.68 4.37 -2.26
N TRP A 87 18.79 4.23 -2.98
CA TRP A 87 19.57 5.38 -3.44
C TRP A 87 18.75 6.28 -4.37
N LEU A 88 18.08 5.73 -5.39
CA LEU A 88 17.28 6.51 -6.33
C LEU A 88 16.09 7.21 -5.65
N ASN A 89 15.54 6.60 -4.59
CA ASN A 89 14.40 7.12 -3.85
C ASN A 89 14.73 8.23 -2.85
N GLY A 90 15.97 8.29 -2.34
CA GLY A 90 16.42 9.25 -1.32
C GLY A 90 16.32 10.73 -1.70
N LYS A 91 15.90 11.05 -2.93
CA LYS A 91 15.76 12.41 -3.48
C LYS A 91 14.32 12.86 -3.79
N LEU A 92 13.30 12.06 -3.48
CA LEU A 92 11.90 12.38 -3.77
C LEU A 92 11.38 13.69 -3.14
N SER A 93 12.10 14.29 -2.18
CA SER A 93 11.60 15.47 -1.44
C SER A 93 12.09 16.84 -1.95
N LYS A 94 13.05 16.94 -2.89
CA LYS A 94 13.64 18.27 -3.24
C LYS A 94 13.94 18.57 -4.71
N SER A 95 14.11 17.58 -5.58
CA SER A 95 14.28 17.79 -7.02
C SER A 95 13.45 16.73 -7.72
N GLY A 96 12.44 17.15 -8.49
CA GLY A 96 11.41 16.27 -9.04
C GLY A 96 11.92 15.08 -9.86
N ASN A 97 10.97 14.34 -10.39
CA ASN A 97 11.04 13.05 -11.11
C ASN A 97 12.14 12.86 -12.20
N GLU A 98 13.01 13.84 -12.45
CA GLU A 98 14.03 13.88 -13.49
C GLU A 98 15.04 12.73 -13.41
N HIS A 99 15.54 12.39 -12.21
CA HIS A 99 16.49 11.27 -12.06
C HIS A 99 15.85 9.91 -12.37
N GLN A 100 14.58 9.74 -12.00
CA GLN A 100 13.81 8.55 -12.35
C GLN A 100 13.58 8.49 -13.86
N VAL A 101 13.24 9.61 -14.50
CA VAL A 101 13.09 9.70 -15.97
C VAL A 101 14.39 9.31 -16.68
N VAL A 102 15.56 9.75 -16.21
CA VAL A 102 16.84 9.34 -16.79
C VAL A 102 17.05 7.83 -16.67
N SER A 103 16.78 7.25 -15.49
CA SER A 103 16.89 5.79 -15.30
C SER A 103 15.91 5.03 -16.20
N PHE A 104 14.64 5.44 -16.26
CA PHE A 104 13.61 4.76 -17.03
C PHE A 104 13.90 4.82 -18.54
N ASN A 105 14.26 6.00 -19.06
CA ASN A 105 14.63 6.15 -20.47
C ASN A 105 15.83 5.24 -20.81
N PHE A 106 16.79 5.14 -19.91
CA PHE A 106 17.94 4.26 -20.09
C PHE A 106 17.54 2.78 -20.05
N GLN A 107 16.71 2.36 -19.09
CA GLN A 107 16.18 0.99 -19.01
C GLN A 107 15.46 0.61 -20.30
N SER A 108 14.53 1.45 -20.79
CA SER A 108 13.78 1.18 -22.02
C SER A 108 14.69 1.04 -23.25
N ALA A 109 15.85 1.71 -23.26
CA ALA A 109 16.81 1.65 -24.35
C ALA A 109 17.68 0.37 -24.35
N ILE A 110 17.81 -0.33 -23.22
CA ILE A 110 18.70 -1.49 -23.10
C ILE A 110 17.99 -2.80 -22.76
N CYS A 111 16.77 -2.74 -22.22
CA CYS A 111 16.10 -3.91 -21.63
C CYS A 111 15.88 -5.06 -22.61
N SER A 112 15.71 -4.78 -23.92
CA SER A 112 15.45 -5.82 -24.92
C SER A 112 16.62 -6.78 -25.14
N GLN A 113 17.83 -6.42 -24.73
CA GLN A 113 19.03 -7.26 -24.86
C GLN A 113 19.45 -7.94 -23.55
N PHE A 114 18.92 -7.49 -22.41
CA PHE A 114 19.33 -8.01 -21.12
C PHE A 114 18.76 -9.41 -20.86
N PRO A 115 19.55 -10.34 -20.31
CA PRO A 115 19.05 -11.66 -19.96
C PRO A 115 17.94 -11.57 -18.91
N LYS A 116 16.81 -12.23 -19.18
CA LYS A 116 15.67 -12.28 -18.26
C LYS A 116 16.05 -12.94 -16.92
N ASP A 117 16.96 -13.91 -16.94
CA ASP A 117 17.39 -14.65 -15.74
C ASP A 117 18.09 -13.71 -14.74
N ASN A 118 18.99 -12.84 -15.20
CA ASN A 118 19.64 -11.83 -14.35
C ASN A 118 18.63 -10.88 -13.71
N LEU A 119 17.64 -10.43 -14.49
CA LEU A 119 16.60 -9.54 -13.97
C LEU A 119 15.71 -10.26 -12.94
N THR A 120 15.40 -11.52 -13.20
CA THR A 120 14.60 -12.37 -12.32
C THR A 120 15.31 -12.63 -10.99
N GLU A 121 16.62 -12.86 -11.02
CA GLU A 121 17.43 -13.00 -9.81
C GLU A 121 17.37 -11.74 -8.93
N GLY A 122 17.35 -10.56 -9.56
CA GLY A 122 17.20 -9.30 -8.83
C GLY A 122 15.86 -9.22 -8.09
N ILE A 123 14.78 -9.68 -8.73
CA ILE A 123 13.45 -9.75 -8.11
C ILE A 123 13.43 -10.73 -6.94
N LYS A 124 14.06 -11.91 -7.07
CA LYS A 124 14.16 -12.90 -5.99
C LYS A 124 14.84 -12.33 -4.74
N LEU A 125 15.98 -11.67 -4.92
CA LEU A 125 16.74 -11.07 -3.83
C LEU A 125 16.01 -9.87 -3.19
N LEU A 126 15.09 -9.24 -3.91
CA LEU A 126 14.34 -8.08 -3.41
C LEU A 126 13.19 -8.47 -2.46
N VAL A 127 12.64 -9.68 -2.56
CA VAL A 127 11.50 -10.08 -1.74
C VAL A 127 11.82 -10.21 -0.25
N PRO A 128 12.93 -10.85 0.17
CA PRO A 128 13.35 -10.81 1.58
C PRO A 128 13.48 -9.38 2.11
N LYS A 129 13.96 -8.47 1.27
CA LYS A 129 14.11 -7.04 1.60
C LYS A 129 12.78 -6.31 1.75
N LEU A 130 11.80 -6.67 0.93
CA LEU A 130 10.42 -6.20 1.10
C LEU A 130 9.82 -6.67 2.42
N LEU A 131 9.97 -7.95 2.76
CA LEU A 131 9.43 -8.53 4.00
C LEU A 131 10.11 -7.95 5.26
N GLN A 132 11.39 -7.60 5.17
CA GLN A 132 12.15 -6.94 6.25
C GLN A 132 11.82 -5.45 6.40
N GLY A 133 11.10 -4.85 5.44
CA GLY A 133 10.82 -3.42 5.41
C GLY A 133 11.97 -2.55 4.88
N ASP A 134 13.05 -3.16 4.35
CA ASP A 134 14.18 -2.45 3.73
C ASP A 134 13.78 -1.78 2.39
N ILE A 135 12.69 -2.25 1.77
CA ILE A 135 12.12 -1.75 0.52
C ILE A 135 10.60 -1.66 0.68
N THR A 136 9.99 -0.57 0.19
CA THR A 136 8.53 -0.43 0.26
C THR A 136 7.82 -1.14 -0.90
N PRO A 137 6.54 -1.55 -0.73
CA PRO A 137 5.75 -2.14 -1.80
C PRO A 137 5.64 -1.24 -3.05
N GLU A 138 5.58 0.09 -2.90
CA GLU A 138 5.50 1.04 -4.01
C GLU A 138 6.77 1.05 -4.85
N LEU A 139 7.94 1.01 -4.18
CA LEU A 139 9.23 0.95 -4.86
C LEU A 139 9.39 -0.36 -5.64
N PHE A 140 9.00 -1.47 -5.02
CA PHE A 140 8.99 -2.76 -5.68
C PHE A 140 8.03 -2.74 -6.88
N CYS A 141 6.77 -2.33 -6.68
CA CYS A 141 5.76 -2.27 -7.74
C CYS A 141 6.22 -1.42 -8.94
N CYS A 142 6.97 -0.36 -8.67
CA CYS A 142 7.52 0.52 -9.69
C CYS A 142 8.39 -0.25 -10.70
N LEU A 143 9.11 -1.31 -10.31
CA LEU A 143 9.92 -2.12 -11.24
C LEU A 143 9.11 -2.72 -12.39
N PHE A 144 7.84 -3.05 -12.12
CA PHE A 144 6.92 -3.68 -13.08
C PHE A 144 6.09 -2.68 -13.87
N THR A 145 6.48 -1.39 -13.89
CA THR A 145 5.84 -0.43 -14.78
C THR A 145 6.19 -0.77 -16.24
N LYS A 146 5.20 -0.67 -17.13
CA LYS A 146 5.36 -0.96 -18.55
C LYS A 146 6.60 -0.27 -19.14
N HIS A 147 7.34 -1.00 -19.97
CA HIS A 147 8.57 -0.53 -20.64
C HIS A 147 9.79 -0.31 -19.72
N ARG A 148 9.72 -0.69 -18.44
CA ARG A 148 10.91 -0.79 -17.57
C ARG A 148 11.56 -2.16 -17.73
N ALA A 149 12.83 -2.26 -17.29
CA ALA A 149 13.61 -3.46 -17.52
C ALA A 149 12.99 -4.72 -16.90
N TRP A 150 12.47 -4.61 -15.68
CA TRP A 150 11.93 -5.74 -14.92
C TRP A 150 10.46 -6.07 -15.22
N ASP A 151 9.77 -5.31 -16.07
CA ASP A 151 8.38 -5.58 -16.49
C ASP A 151 8.23 -7.01 -17.04
N VAL A 152 9.25 -7.48 -17.78
CA VAL A 152 9.30 -8.83 -18.35
C VAL A 152 9.27 -9.96 -17.29
N CYS A 153 9.61 -9.65 -16.04
CA CYS A 153 9.63 -10.60 -14.92
C CYS A 153 8.30 -10.61 -14.14
N ARG A 154 7.40 -9.64 -14.36
CA ARG A 154 6.18 -9.46 -13.55
C ARG A 154 5.34 -10.74 -13.48
N ASN A 155 5.04 -11.33 -14.63
CA ASN A 155 4.16 -12.50 -14.69
C ASN A 155 4.81 -13.74 -14.09
N ASP A 156 6.11 -13.95 -14.32
CA ASP A 156 6.86 -15.06 -13.73
C ASP A 156 6.86 -14.96 -12.21
N PHE A 157 7.15 -13.77 -11.66
CA PHE A 157 7.09 -13.52 -10.23
C PHE A 157 5.71 -13.87 -9.62
N ILE A 158 4.63 -13.36 -10.22
CA ILE A 158 3.26 -13.63 -9.76
C ILE A 158 2.93 -15.13 -9.83
N ASN A 159 3.30 -15.79 -10.92
CA ASN A 159 3.01 -17.19 -11.15
C ASN A 159 3.84 -18.09 -10.23
N ASP A 160 5.09 -17.76 -9.96
CA ASP A 160 5.97 -18.54 -9.07
C ASP A 160 5.49 -18.45 -7.62
N VAL A 161 5.07 -17.25 -7.17
CA VAL A 161 4.42 -17.09 -5.86
C VAL A 161 3.15 -17.93 -5.78
N ARG A 162 2.27 -17.84 -6.80
CA ARG A 162 1.04 -18.64 -6.84
C ARG A 162 1.32 -20.14 -6.83
N TYR A 163 2.28 -20.59 -7.63
CA TYR A 163 2.69 -21.98 -7.73
C TYR A 163 3.20 -22.53 -6.39
N ASN A 164 4.03 -21.78 -5.69
CA ASN A 164 4.49 -22.16 -4.35
C ASN A 164 3.31 -22.30 -3.37
N LEU A 165 2.36 -21.36 -3.37
CA LEU A 165 1.15 -21.44 -2.54
C LEU A 165 0.25 -22.63 -2.91
N GLU A 166 0.13 -22.94 -4.21
CA GLU A 166 -0.58 -24.13 -4.69
C GLU A 166 0.09 -25.40 -4.19
N LEU A 167 1.42 -25.50 -4.22
CA LEU A 167 2.14 -26.64 -3.66
C LEU A 167 1.87 -26.83 -2.16
N ILE A 168 1.85 -25.73 -1.39
CA ILE A 168 1.48 -25.76 0.03
C ILE A 168 0.06 -26.30 0.20
N TYR A 169 -0.90 -25.73 -0.52
CA TYR A 169 -2.30 -26.16 -0.46
C TYR A 169 -2.47 -27.66 -0.79
N HIS A 170 -1.86 -28.15 -1.87
CA HIS A 170 -1.99 -29.55 -2.29
C HIS A 170 -1.33 -30.51 -1.32
N PHE A 171 -0.22 -30.12 -0.67
CA PHE A 171 0.45 -30.95 0.33
C PHE A 171 -0.48 -31.30 1.50
N PHE A 172 -1.29 -30.34 1.94
CA PHE A 172 -2.20 -30.51 3.08
C PHE A 172 -3.60 -31.05 2.70
N GLN A 173 -3.85 -31.40 1.43
CA GLN A 173 -5.12 -32.03 1.03
C GLN A 173 -5.23 -33.48 1.54
N PRO A 174 -6.42 -33.95 1.99
CA PRO A 174 -6.59 -35.27 2.62
C PRO A 174 -6.13 -36.46 1.77
N ARG A 175 -6.15 -36.32 0.44
CA ARG A 175 -5.72 -37.37 -0.51
C ARG A 175 -4.20 -37.51 -0.63
N THR A 176 -3.45 -36.55 -0.09
CA THR A 176 -1.98 -36.46 -0.17
C THR A 176 -1.30 -36.86 1.14
N VAL A 177 -2.05 -37.03 2.23
CA VAL A 177 -1.56 -37.28 3.61
C VAL A 177 -1.20 -38.76 3.87
N SER A 178 -1.22 -39.63 2.87
CA SER A 178 -0.64 -40.98 3.04
C SER A 178 0.89 -40.87 3.05
N ASN A 179 1.48 -40.78 4.25
CA ASN A 179 2.90 -41.01 4.57
C ASN A 179 3.96 -39.90 4.28
N LYS A 180 3.62 -38.60 4.18
CA LYS A 180 4.66 -37.55 4.08
C LYS A 180 4.86 -36.77 5.39
N LEU A 181 5.90 -37.11 6.13
CA LEU A 181 6.36 -36.38 7.33
C LEU A 181 7.14 -35.09 7.00
N ILE A 182 7.56 -34.89 5.74
CA ILE A 182 8.45 -33.79 5.32
C ILE A 182 7.88 -33.06 4.11
N PHE A 183 7.79 -31.73 4.19
CA PHE A 183 7.40 -30.87 3.08
C PHE A 183 8.53 -30.76 2.04
N PRO A 184 8.28 -30.99 0.74
CA PRO A 184 9.32 -30.95 -0.29
C PRO A 184 9.64 -29.50 -0.74
N ILE A 185 10.37 -28.77 0.10
CA ILE A 185 10.78 -27.36 -0.15
C ILE A 185 11.57 -27.23 -1.47
N ASP A 186 12.28 -28.28 -1.89
CA ASP A 186 13.09 -28.27 -3.11
C ASP A 186 12.29 -27.96 -4.40
N GLY A 187 10.98 -28.24 -4.39
CA GLY A 187 10.08 -27.96 -5.51
C GLY A 187 9.64 -26.50 -5.66
N PHE A 188 10.01 -25.63 -4.71
CA PHE A 188 9.68 -24.21 -4.76
C PHE A 188 10.49 -23.47 -5.84
N LYS A 189 9.77 -22.68 -6.64
CA LYS A 189 10.38 -21.81 -7.66
C LYS A 189 10.90 -20.50 -7.08
N PHE A 190 10.28 -20.08 -5.98
CA PHE A 190 10.62 -18.86 -5.27
C PHE A 190 11.01 -19.21 -3.83
N LYS A 191 12.29 -19.53 -3.57
CA LYS A 191 12.75 -20.09 -2.29
C LYS A 191 13.08 -19.01 -1.26
N GLU A 192 13.24 -17.78 -1.72
CA GLU A 192 13.69 -16.63 -0.94
C GLU A 192 12.59 -16.10 0.00
N VAL A 193 11.33 -16.45 -0.24
CA VAL A 193 10.23 -16.17 0.70
C VAL A 193 10.27 -17.21 1.83
N PRO A 194 10.15 -16.79 3.10
CA PRO A 194 10.20 -17.69 4.25
C PRO A 194 8.88 -18.47 4.40
N TRP A 195 8.54 -19.33 3.46
CA TRP A 195 7.27 -20.08 3.41
C TRP A 195 7.05 -21.00 4.62
N GLU A 196 8.11 -21.30 5.38
CA GLU A 196 8.08 -22.23 6.51
C GLU A 196 7.06 -21.81 7.57
N LYS A 197 6.83 -20.50 7.78
CA LYS A 197 5.82 -20.02 8.72
C LYS A 197 4.40 -20.40 8.28
N ILE A 198 4.09 -20.23 7.00
CA ILE A 198 2.77 -20.62 6.43
C ILE A 198 2.59 -22.14 6.51
N ILE A 199 3.66 -22.90 6.22
CA ILE A 199 3.63 -24.37 6.30
C ILE A 199 3.43 -24.83 7.75
N TYR A 200 4.16 -24.25 8.70
CA TYR A 200 4.12 -24.62 10.11
C TYR A 200 2.75 -24.34 10.75
N TYR A 201 2.16 -23.18 10.47
CA TYR A 201 0.86 -22.77 11.01
C TYR A 201 -0.32 -23.08 10.06
N TRP A 202 -0.16 -24.01 9.11
CA TRP A 202 -1.19 -24.21 8.07
C TRP A 202 -2.57 -24.59 8.63
N ASN A 203 -2.60 -25.54 9.57
CA ASN A 203 -3.86 -26.04 10.15
C ASN A 203 -4.57 -24.95 10.97
N GLU A 204 -3.78 -24.14 11.64
CA GLU A 204 -4.18 -23.00 12.43
C GLU A 204 -4.80 -21.91 11.56
N ILE A 205 -4.09 -21.48 10.52
CA ILE A 205 -4.53 -20.42 9.59
C ILE A 205 -5.81 -20.86 8.87
N THR A 206 -5.89 -22.12 8.44
CA THR A 206 -7.08 -22.65 7.73
C THR A 206 -8.32 -22.75 8.63
N GLN A 207 -8.13 -22.88 9.95
CA GLN A 207 -9.21 -22.83 10.94
C GLN A 207 -9.62 -21.40 11.33
N GLY A 208 -8.95 -20.38 10.77
CA GLY A 208 -9.24 -18.97 11.01
C GLY A 208 -8.55 -18.41 12.25
N TYR A 209 -7.61 -19.13 12.86
CA TYR A 209 -6.81 -18.60 13.95
C TYR A 209 -5.69 -17.71 13.41
N HIS A 210 -5.55 -16.52 13.99
CA HIS A 210 -4.47 -15.60 13.66
C HIS A 210 -3.39 -15.66 14.74
N TYR A 211 -2.17 -16.02 14.33
CA TYR A 211 -1.01 -16.20 15.22
C TYR A 211 0.05 -15.09 15.06
N GLY A 212 -0.33 -13.91 14.57
CA GLY A 212 0.62 -12.80 14.40
C GLY A 212 1.66 -13.07 13.31
N ILE A 213 1.24 -13.60 12.16
CA ILE A 213 2.12 -13.81 10.99
C ILE A 213 2.13 -12.54 10.11
N ASP A 214 2.43 -11.41 10.73
CA ASP A 214 2.35 -10.06 10.15
C ASP A 214 3.42 -9.79 9.07
N ASP A 215 4.54 -10.52 9.09
CA ASP A 215 5.66 -10.36 8.14
C ASP A 215 5.27 -10.38 6.65
N TYR A 216 4.14 -11.00 6.26
CA TYR A 216 3.70 -11.06 4.86
C TYR A 216 2.83 -9.87 4.42
N GLU A 217 2.53 -8.92 5.30
CA GLU A 217 1.72 -7.77 4.94
C GLU A 217 2.32 -6.94 3.78
N PRO A 218 3.65 -6.73 3.70
CA PRO A 218 4.27 -6.07 2.55
C PRO A 218 3.97 -6.76 1.21
N LEU A 219 3.87 -8.11 1.19
CA LEU A 219 3.44 -8.84 -0.02
C LEU A 219 1.97 -8.59 -0.32
N ALA A 220 1.10 -8.53 0.69
CA ALA A 220 -0.31 -8.21 0.51
C ALA A 220 -0.50 -6.84 -0.17
N GLN A 221 0.24 -5.84 0.32
CA GLN A 221 0.26 -4.48 -0.21
C GLN A 221 0.85 -4.44 -1.64
N LEU A 222 1.96 -5.15 -1.90
CA LEU A 222 2.55 -5.25 -3.23
C LEU A 222 1.56 -5.85 -4.24
N PHE A 223 0.90 -6.97 -3.91
CA PHE A 223 -0.08 -7.57 -4.81
C PHE A 223 -1.33 -6.72 -4.99
N GLU A 224 -1.71 -5.89 -4.00
CA GLU A 224 -2.77 -4.89 -4.17
C GLU A 224 -2.39 -3.85 -5.23
N LEU A 225 -1.18 -3.29 -5.15
CA LEU A 225 -0.62 -2.34 -6.10
C LEU A 225 -0.51 -2.95 -7.52
N LEU A 226 -0.11 -4.22 -7.60
CA LEU A 226 -0.06 -4.98 -8.85
C LEU A 226 -1.44 -5.40 -9.38
N ARG A 227 -2.52 -5.14 -8.61
CA ARG A 227 -3.90 -5.52 -8.92
C ARG A 227 -4.14 -7.04 -8.98
N GLU A 228 -3.30 -7.83 -8.32
CA GLU A 228 -3.46 -9.27 -8.13
C GLU A 228 -4.27 -9.54 -6.86
N TYR A 229 -5.54 -9.13 -6.87
CA TYR A 229 -6.39 -9.10 -5.68
C TYR A 229 -6.55 -10.46 -4.96
N PRO A 230 -6.65 -11.61 -5.63
CA PRO A 230 -6.69 -12.91 -4.94
C PRO A 230 -5.44 -13.18 -4.10
N LEU A 231 -4.25 -12.89 -4.63
CA LEU A 231 -2.98 -13.03 -3.89
C LEU A 231 -2.87 -11.99 -2.76
N SER A 232 -3.26 -10.75 -3.04
CA SER A 232 -3.31 -9.69 -2.02
C SER A 232 -4.22 -10.08 -0.85
N ALA A 233 -5.43 -10.56 -1.15
CA ALA A 233 -6.39 -11.03 -0.15
C ALA A 233 -5.84 -12.21 0.67
N TYR A 234 -5.16 -13.14 0.01
CA TYR A 234 -4.51 -14.27 0.66
C TYR A 234 -3.48 -13.84 1.70
N PHE A 235 -2.57 -12.93 1.34
CA PHE A 235 -1.55 -12.45 2.26
C PHE A 235 -2.12 -11.52 3.35
N TYR A 236 -3.16 -10.72 3.08
CA TYR A 236 -3.86 -9.99 4.14
C TYR A 236 -4.53 -10.93 5.14
N GLN A 237 -5.14 -12.02 4.67
CA GLN A 237 -5.72 -13.04 5.56
C GLN A 237 -4.65 -13.66 6.47
N ILE A 238 -3.48 -14.00 5.92
CA ILE A 238 -2.37 -14.54 6.71
C ILE A 238 -1.88 -13.51 7.74
N SER A 239 -1.67 -12.26 7.31
CA SER A 239 -1.01 -11.25 8.13
C SER A 239 -1.91 -10.56 9.13
N ARG A 240 -3.20 -10.41 8.84
CA ARG A 240 -4.15 -9.69 9.69
C ARG A 240 -5.30 -10.57 10.19
N GLY A 241 -5.43 -11.80 9.70
CA GLY A 241 -6.58 -12.66 9.97
C GLY A 241 -7.86 -12.25 9.22
N LYS A 242 -7.84 -11.10 8.53
CA LYS A 242 -8.97 -10.54 7.79
C LYS A 242 -8.48 -9.75 6.58
N VAL A 243 -9.32 -9.68 5.56
CA VAL A 243 -9.02 -9.02 4.29
C VAL A 243 -9.70 -7.66 4.20
N PRO A 244 -8.97 -6.56 3.93
CA PRO A 244 -9.58 -5.24 3.70
C PRO A 244 -10.74 -5.30 2.71
N LYS A 245 -11.85 -4.64 3.04
CA LYS A 245 -13.10 -4.72 2.25
C LYS A 245 -12.91 -4.45 0.75
N ASN A 246 -12.11 -3.45 0.40
CA ASN A 246 -11.81 -3.08 -0.99
C ASN A 246 -11.08 -4.21 -1.73
N VAL A 247 -10.08 -4.83 -1.09
CA VAL A 247 -9.31 -5.95 -1.63
C VAL A 247 -10.21 -7.17 -1.76
N PHE A 248 -10.95 -7.51 -0.71
CA PHE A 248 -11.88 -8.64 -0.70
C PHE A 248 -12.89 -8.57 -1.84
N LEU A 249 -13.54 -7.41 -2.04
CA LEU A 249 -14.56 -7.24 -3.07
C LEU A 249 -13.99 -7.37 -4.48
N ARG A 250 -12.72 -6.99 -4.70
CA ARG A 250 -12.04 -7.14 -6.00
C ARG A 250 -11.48 -8.53 -6.23
N ALA A 251 -11.14 -9.24 -5.15
CA ALA A 251 -10.67 -10.63 -5.20
C ALA A 251 -11.83 -11.64 -5.37
N CYS A 252 -13.01 -11.29 -4.86
CA CYS A 252 -14.16 -12.19 -4.85
C CYS A 252 -14.67 -12.46 -6.27
N PRO A 253 -14.82 -13.72 -6.69
CA PRO A 253 -15.32 -14.07 -8.02
C PRO A 253 -16.80 -13.71 -8.24
N ASN A 254 -17.57 -13.54 -7.16
CA ASN A 254 -18.98 -13.11 -7.24
C ASN A 254 -19.31 -12.04 -6.17
N PRO A 255 -18.88 -10.78 -6.39
CA PRO A 255 -19.03 -9.72 -5.40
C PRO A 255 -20.49 -9.30 -5.18
N LYS A 256 -21.39 -9.60 -6.13
CA LYS A 256 -22.80 -9.22 -6.10
C LYS A 256 -23.59 -9.91 -4.98
N ASN A 257 -23.12 -11.08 -4.53
CA ASN A 257 -23.78 -11.86 -3.49
C ASN A 257 -23.44 -11.42 -2.06
N LYS A 258 -22.75 -10.27 -1.88
CA LYS A 258 -22.34 -9.70 -0.58
C LYS A 258 -21.69 -10.74 0.33
N VAL A 259 -20.84 -11.56 -0.24
CA VAL A 259 -20.20 -12.67 0.46
C VAL A 259 -19.23 -12.11 1.52
N TYR A 260 -19.22 -12.71 2.71
CA TYR A 260 -18.31 -12.35 3.81
C TYR A 260 -17.06 -13.23 3.84
N LEU A 261 -17.10 -14.36 3.15
CA LEU A 261 -16.04 -15.36 3.12
C LEU A 261 -15.94 -16.03 1.74
N PHE A 262 -14.75 -16.22 1.19
CA PHE A 262 -14.57 -17.12 0.07
C PHE A 262 -13.26 -17.88 0.21
N THR A 263 -13.18 -19.05 -0.41
CA THR A 263 -11.96 -19.87 -0.34
C THR A 263 -11.06 -19.57 -1.52
N PHE A 264 -9.77 -19.40 -1.23
CA PHE A 264 -8.73 -19.28 -2.25
C PHE A 264 -7.48 -20.03 -1.76
N LEU A 265 -6.98 -20.97 -2.58
CA LEU A 265 -5.83 -21.83 -2.26
C LEU A 265 -5.92 -22.45 -0.85
N GLY A 266 -7.09 -22.95 -0.48
CA GLY A 266 -7.34 -23.60 0.80
C GLY A 266 -7.56 -22.70 2.01
N LEU A 267 -7.31 -21.39 1.89
CA LEU A 267 -7.64 -20.45 2.95
C LEU A 267 -9.05 -19.91 2.79
N THR A 268 -9.81 -19.89 3.89
CA THR A 268 -11.04 -19.12 3.98
C THR A 268 -10.67 -17.67 4.21
N LEU A 269 -10.83 -16.85 3.18
CA LEU A 269 -10.58 -15.43 3.24
C LEU A 269 -11.80 -14.76 3.85
N GLU A 270 -11.65 -14.13 5.00
CA GLU A 270 -12.72 -13.42 5.69
C GLU A 270 -12.61 -11.93 5.38
N ARG A 271 -13.71 -11.33 4.95
CA ARG A 271 -13.79 -9.89 4.74
C ARG A 271 -13.70 -9.20 6.09
N ASP A 272 -12.82 -8.21 6.20
CA ASP A 272 -12.85 -7.27 7.30
C ASP A 272 -14.16 -6.49 7.25
N VAL A 273 -15.04 -6.86 8.17
CA VAL A 273 -16.32 -6.23 8.37
C VAL A 273 -16.33 -5.64 9.77
N SER A 274 -16.62 -4.34 9.83
CA SER A 274 -17.10 -3.78 11.09
C SER A 274 -18.34 -4.56 11.52
N LEU A 275 -18.53 -4.77 12.83
CA LEU A 275 -19.65 -5.54 13.41
C LEU A 275 -21.03 -5.15 12.83
N ILE A 276 -21.16 -3.92 12.33
CA ILE A 276 -22.37 -3.38 11.68
C ILE A 276 -22.67 -4.08 10.35
N GLY A 277 -21.65 -4.48 9.57
CA GLY A 277 -21.84 -5.22 8.31
C GLY A 277 -22.48 -6.60 8.52
N VAL A 278 -22.13 -7.29 9.61
CA VAL A 278 -22.71 -8.58 10.01
C VAL A 278 -24.16 -8.40 10.48
N VAL A 279 -24.42 -7.35 11.27
CA VAL A 279 -25.77 -7.05 11.81
C VAL A 279 -26.75 -6.61 10.71
N VAL A 280 -26.32 -5.80 9.73
CA VAL A 280 -27.19 -5.37 8.63
C VAL A 280 -27.60 -6.55 7.72
N ASP A 281 -26.70 -7.50 7.47
CA ASP A 281 -27.05 -8.71 6.69
C ASP A 281 -27.92 -9.69 7.49
N PHE A 282 -27.72 -9.75 8.81
CA PHE A 282 -28.54 -10.53 9.75
C PHE A 282 -30.01 -10.08 9.76
N PHE A 283 -30.27 -8.77 9.82
CA PHE A 283 -31.63 -8.23 9.76
C PHE A 283 -32.29 -8.37 8.39
N LEU A 284 -31.51 -8.47 7.30
CA LEU A 284 -32.03 -8.56 5.94
C LEU A 284 -32.31 -10.00 5.46
N ARG A 285 -31.77 -11.03 6.11
CA ARG A 285 -31.88 -12.44 5.63
C ARG A 285 -32.89 -13.34 6.34
N GLY A 286 -33.62 -12.87 7.35
CA GLY A 286 -34.81 -13.57 7.90
C GLY A 286 -34.58 -15.02 8.37
N TYR A 287 -33.39 -15.36 8.89
CA TYR A 287 -33.11 -16.70 9.42
C TYR A 287 -33.68 -16.90 10.83
N ILE A 288 -34.17 -18.10 11.12
CA ILE A 288 -34.53 -18.56 12.48
C ILE A 288 -33.24 -18.74 13.29
N VAL A 289 -33.11 -18.01 14.39
CA VAL A 289 -31.87 -17.88 15.16
C VAL A 289 -31.64 -19.12 16.04
N PRO A 290 -30.42 -19.71 16.07
CA PRO A 290 -30.07 -20.74 17.04
C PRO A 290 -30.12 -20.19 18.47
N ILE A 291 -30.70 -20.95 19.40
CA ILE A 291 -31.02 -20.51 20.76
C ILE A 291 -29.80 -19.92 21.52
N LYS A 292 -28.58 -20.35 21.21
CA LYS A 292 -27.33 -19.84 21.82
C LYS A 292 -27.08 -18.36 21.53
N VAL A 293 -27.43 -17.86 20.34
CA VAL A 293 -27.26 -16.44 19.96
C VAL A 293 -28.31 -15.56 20.66
N VAL A 294 -29.53 -16.08 20.82
CA VAL A 294 -30.59 -15.41 21.58
C VAL A 294 -30.20 -15.29 23.05
N ILE A 295 -29.63 -16.34 23.65
CA ILE A 295 -29.19 -16.32 25.06
C ILE A 295 -28.11 -15.26 25.28
N ILE A 296 -27.12 -15.13 24.39
CA ILE A 296 -26.07 -14.11 24.49
C ILE A 296 -26.67 -12.70 24.38
N PHE A 297 -27.58 -12.47 23.43
CA PHE A 297 -28.28 -11.18 23.29
C PHE A 297 -29.19 -10.87 24.49
N SER A 298 -29.87 -11.87 25.04
CA SER A 298 -30.69 -11.72 26.25
C SER A 298 -29.85 -11.41 27.48
N ILE A 299 -28.67 -12.00 27.62
CA ILE A 299 -27.72 -11.67 28.72
C ILE A 299 -27.23 -10.23 28.59
N ILE A 300 -26.94 -9.76 27.37
CA ILE A 300 -26.50 -8.38 27.10
C ILE A 300 -27.62 -7.36 27.35
N LEU A 301 -28.87 -7.68 26.98
CA LEU A 301 -30.03 -6.81 27.20
C LEU A 301 -30.53 -6.84 28.66
N SER A 302 -30.32 -7.94 29.38
CA SER A 302 -30.73 -8.10 30.79
C SER A 302 -29.64 -7.66 31.79
N GLY A 303 -28.39 -7.56 31.35
CA GLY A 303 -27.23 -7.23 32.19
C GLY A 303 -27.05 -5.76 32.56
N GLY A 304 -28.06 -4.91 32.32
CA GLY A 304 -28.05 -3.49 32.70
C GLY A 304 -28.30 -3.22 34.18
N SER A 305 -28.46 -4.24 35.02
CA SER A 305 -28.84 -4.06 36.42
C SER A 305 -28.11 -4.99 37.40
N LEU A 306 -26.77 -4.99 37.37
CA LEU A 306 -25.91 -5.44 38.48
C LEU A 306 -24.49 -4.84 38.30
N TRP A 307 -24.27 -3.63 38.81
CA TRP A 307 -22.92 -3.09 39.03
C TRP A 307 -22.82 -2.50 40.44
N MET A 308 -22.44 -3.35 41.39
CA MET A 308 -21.92 -3.00 42.72
C MET A 308 -20.74 -3.94 43.01
N GLY A 309 -19.58 -3.37 43.38
CA GLY A 309 -18.36 -4.08 43.84
C GLY A 309 -17.33 -4.34 42.73
N SER A 310 -16.33 -3.48 42.50
CA SER A 310 -15.09 -3.18 43.25
C SER A 310 -13.86 -3.88 42.65
N GLN A 311 -12.94 -3.04 42.17
CA GLN A 311 -11.46 -3.13 42.25
C GLN A 311 -10.82 -4.50 42.00
N PHE A 312 -10.07 -4.63 40.91
CA PHE A 312 -8.67 -5.09 40.86
C PHE A 312 -8.25 -5.10 39.38
N PHE A 313 -7.34 -4.21 39.00
CA PHE A 313 -6.24 -4.35 38.02
C PHE A 313 -5.83 -2.94 37.57
N PRO A 314 -4.57 -2.53 37.77
CA PRO A 314 -4.08 -1.26 37.26
C PRO A 314 -3.86 -1.38 35.74
N THR A 315 -4.52 -0.51 34.98
CA THR A 315 -4.22 -0.26 33.57
C THR A 315 -2.83 0.35 33.42
N PRO A 316 -1.95 -0.18 32.56
CA PRO A 316 -0.73 0.51 32.18
C PRO A 316 -1.11 1.73 31.32
N VAL A 317 -0.55 2.87 31.69
CA VAL A 317 -0.68 4.14 30.97
C VAL A 317 0.11 4.03 29.67
N MET A 318 -0.59 3.95 28.53
CA MET A 318 -0.06 4.29 27.21
C MET A 318 -0.73 5.57 26.74
N THR A 319 0.08 6.50 26.25
CA THR A 319 -0.33 7.75 25.59
C THR A 319 -1.27 7.46 24.41
N PRO A 320 -2.38 8.21 24.25
CA PRO A 320 -3.45 7.81 23.35
C PRO A 320 -3.11 8.16 21.90
N VAL A 321 -3.05 7.14 21.05
CA VAL A 321 -3.51 7.27 19.67
C VAL A 321 -5.03 7.46 19.76
N TYR A 322 -5.58 8.50 19.15
CA TYR A 322 -7.03 8.79 19.21
C TYR A 322 -7.82 7.67 18.54
N GLU A 323 -8.27 6.70 19.33
CA GLU A 323 -9.14 5.62 18.87
C GLU A 323 -10.57 6.17 18.74
N ILE A 324 -11.10 6.20 17.51
CA ILE A 324 -12.49 6.61 17.23
C ILE A 324 -13.43 5.57 17.84
N THR A 325 -14.32 5.98 18.75
CA THR A 325 -15.27 5.02 19.33
C THR A 325 -16.37 4.64 18.33
N LYS A 326 -17.04 3.51 18.55
CA LYS A 326 -18.12 3.04 17.65
C LYS A 326 -19.25 4.07 17.46
N ASP A 327 -19.56 4.85 18.49
CA ASP A 327 -20.58 5.90 18.41
C ASP A 327 -20.11 7.10 17.56
N GLU A 328 -18.81 7.38 17.60
CA GLU A 328 -18.19 8.44 16.80
C GLU A 328 -18.13 8.06 15.31
N GLU A 329 -17.84 6.79 15.02
CA GLU A 329 -17.84 6.27 13.65
C GLU A 329 -19.23 6.39 12.99
N GLN A 330 -20.30 6.09 13.73
CA GLN A 330 -21.67 6.25 13.22
C GLN A 330 -22.01 7.71 12.90
N ARG A 331 -21.52 8.65 13.72
CA ARG A 331 -21.69 10.09 13.45
C ARG A 331 -20.97 10.50 12.17
N ILE A 332 -19.73 10.02 11.96
CA ILE A 332 -18.95 10.28 10.75
C ILE A 332 -19.62 9.70 9.50
N ILE A 333 -20.17 8.48 9.58
CA ILE A 333 -20.91 7.86 8.47
C ILE A 333 -22.12 8.72 8.10
N LYS A 334 -22.93 9.10 9.10
CA LYS A 334 -24.09 9.99 8.89
C LYS A 334 -23.70 11.34 8.30
N ALA A 335 -22.53 11.87 8.69
CA ALA A 335 -21.99 13.12 8.16
C ALA A 335 -21.57 13.02 6.69
N SER A 336 -21.10 11.84 6.26
CA SER A 336 -20.68 11.57 4.88
C SER A 336 -21.83 11.38 3.88
N GLU A 337 -23.08 11.34 4.36
CA GLU A 337 -24.27 11.27 3.51
C GLU A 337 -24.42 12.52 2.63
N THR A 338 -24.96 12.34 1.42
CA THR A 338 -25.12 13.40 0.40
C THR A 338 -25.74 14.69 0.97
N LYS A 339 -26.77 14.57 1.82
CA LYS A 339 -27.43 15.73 2.44
C LYS A 339 -26.50 16.56 3.33
N ASN A 340 -25.64 15.91 4.11
CA ASN A 340 -24.75 16.59 5.06
C ASN A 340 -23.49 17.09 4.38
N VAL A 341 -22.93 16.31 3.45
CA VAL A 341 -21.84 16.77 2.56
C VAL A 341 -22.26 17.99 1.75
N SER A 342 -23.49 18.04 1.25
CA SER A 342 -24.01 19.21 0.52
C SER A 342 -24.01 20.49 1.38
N LYS A 343 -24.29 20.37 2.70
CA LYS A 343 -24.16 21.49 3.63
C LYS A 343 -22.71 21.94 3.76
N THR A 344 -21.78 20.99 3.91
CA THR A 344 -20.34 21.27 3.97
C THR A 344 -19.86 21.96 2.70
N ILE A 345 -20.24 21.48 1.52
CA ILE A 345 -19.91 22.12 0.24
C ILE A 345 -20.47 23.54 0.19
N THR A 346 -21.73 23.72 0.58
CA THR A 346 -22.37 25.05 0.62
C THR A 346 -21.62 26.00 1.55
N ALA A 347 -21.21 25.52 2.73
CA ALA A 347 -20.41 26.29 3.68
C ALA A 347 -19.06 26.70 3.11
N ILE A 348 -18.33 25.78 2.46
CA ILE A 348 -17.03 26.07 1.83
C ILE A 348 -17.18 27.07 0.69
N GLU A 349 -18.18 26.91 -0.18
CA GLU A 349 -18.43 27.86 -1.28
C GLU A 349 -18.91 29.23 -0.77
N GLN A 350 -19.59 29.27 0.38
CA GLN A 350 -19.92 30.53 1.05
C GLN A 350 -18.65 31.24 1.55
N LEU A 351 -17.74 30.52 2.24
CA LEU A 351 -16.45 31.07 2.69
C LEU A 351 -15.65 31.65 1.52
N LYS A 352 -15.55 30.93 0.40
CA LYS A 352 -14.84 31.39 -0.80
C LYS A 352 -15.39 32.70 -1.39
N LYS A 353 -16.66 33.00 -1.16
CA LYS A 353 -17.34 34.20 -1.69
C LYS A 353 -17.34 35.39 -0.71
N GLU A 354 -16.85 35.21 0.51
CA GLU A 354 -16.84 36.32 1.47
C GLU A 354 -15.86 37.41 1.03
N PRO A 355 -16.22 38.70 1.15
CA PRO A 355 -15.40 39.81 0.68
C PRO A 355 -13.96 39.80 1.23
N GLU A 356 -13.77 39.36 2.48
CA GLU A 356 -12.47 39.33 3.16
C GLU A 356 -11.50 38.23 2.67
N PHE A 357 -12.00 37.27 1.88
CA PHE A 357 -11.23 36.19 1.28
C PHE A 357 -11.10 36.28 -0.25
N LYS A 358 -11.56 37.38 -0.85
CA LYS A 358 -11.48 37.58 -2.30
C LYS A 358 -10.04 37.42 -2.81
N GLY A 359 -9.85 36.49 -3.75
CA GLY A 359 -8.54 36.20 -4.36
C GLY A 359 -7.59 35.35 -3.52
N LYS A 360 -8.03 34.82 -2.37
CA LYS A 360 -7.21 33.97 -1.48
C LYS A 360 -7.55 32.49 -1.64
N ASP A 361 -6.58 31.60 -1.38
CA ASP A 361 -6.78 30.15 -1.43
C ASP A 361 -7.44 29.61 -0.15
N VAL A 362 -8.75 29.87 -0.03
CA VAL A 362 -9.56 29.41 1.11
C VAL A 362 -9.58 27.87 1.21
N LEU A 363 -9.57 27.17 0.07
CA LEU A 363 -9.66 25.70 0.07
C LEU A 363 -8.34 25.07 0.55
N GLY A 364 -7.20 25.61 0.12
CA GLY A 364 -5.88 25.21 0.64
C GLY A 364 -5.76 25.43 2.15
N GLU A 365 -6.24 26.57 2.66
CA GLU A 365 -6.24 26.82 4.11
C GLU A 365 -7.13 25.84 4.89
N ILE A 366 -8.31 25.51 4.36
CA ILE A 366 -9.18 24.51 4.98
C ILE A 366 -8.48 23.14 5.04
N LYS A 367 -7.85 22.72 3.94
CA LYS A 367 -7.07 21.46 3.91
C LYS A 367 -5.95 21.45 4.95
N ASN A 368 -5.23 22.57 5.09
CA ASN A 368 -4.15 22.70 6.08
C ASN A 368 -4.69 22.66 7.51
N ILE A 369 -5.78 23.36 7.81
CA ILE A 369 -6.38 23.40 9.16
C ILE A 369 -6.91 22.02 9.56
N LEU A 370 -7.48 21.28 8.60
CA LEU A 370 -8.05 19.95 8.80
C LEU A 370 -7.02 18.82 8.67
N ASP A 371 -5.76 19.13 8.33
CA ASP A 371 -4.71 18.15 8.00
C ASP A 371 -5.17 17.08 6.99
N LEU A 372 -5.71 17.56 5.86
CA LEU A 372 -6.47 16.73 4.93
C LEU A 372 -5.92 16.80 3.50
N ASP A 373 -5.46 15.66 3.00
CA ASP A 373 -5.22 15.43 1.57
C ASP A 373 -6.49 14.87 0.89
N LEU A 374 -7.14 15.73 0.10
CA LEU A 374 -8.48 15.52 -0.46
C LEU A 374 -8.57 16.04 -1.89
N ASP A 375 -9.22 15.28 -2.78
CA ASP A 375 -9.68 15.82 -4.06
C ASP A 375 -11.10 16.39 -3.93
N TYR A 376 -11.17 17.71 -3.73
CA TYR A 376 -12.44 18.43 -3.54
C TYR A 376 -13.33 18.37 -4.79
N SER A 377 -12.77 18.17 -5.99
CA SER A 377 -13.55 18.09 -7.22
C SER A 377 -14.46 16.85 -7.22
N ILE A 378 -13.96 15.73 -6.70
CA ILE A 378 -14.68 14.46 -6.58
C ILE A 378 -15.80 14.54 -5.52
N VAL A 379 -15.54 15.23 -4.40
CA VAL A 379 -16.53 15.44 -3.33
C VAL A 379 -17.76 16.20 -3.84
N LYS A 380 -17.55 17.19 -4.72
CA LYS A 380 -18.57 18.14 -5.19
C LYS A 380 -19.53 17.58 -6.25
N VAL A 381 -19.21 16.45 -6.89
CA VAL A 381 -20.05 15.90 -7.96
C VAL A 381 -21.46 15.54 -7.43
N ASN A 382 -22.52 16.01 -8.10
CA ASN A 382 -23.89 15.62 -7.77
C ASN A 382 -24.16 14.21 -8.33
N GLN A 383 -24.86 13.38 -7.54
CA GLN A 383 -25.23 12.02 -7.95
C GLN A 383 -26.23 12.09 -9.12
N GLY A 384 -25.72 11.95 -10.35
CA GLY A 384 -26.54 11.76 -11.54
C GLY A 384 -26.94 10.29 -11.71
N PRO A 385 -28.07 10.00 -12.39
CA PRO A 385 -28.51 8.62 -12.65
C PRO A 385 -27.56 7.81 -13.55
N GLN A 386 -26.63 8.46 -14.27
CA GLN A 386 -25.69 7.83 -15.20
C GLN A 386 -24.25 7.68 -14.67
N GLN A 387 -24.00 7.94 -13.39
CA GLN A 387 -22.64 7.88 -12.84
C GLN A 387 -22.15 6.43 -12.66
N ASP A 388 -20.93 6.13 -13.11
CA ASP A 388 -20.30 4.79 -13.00
C ASP A 388 -20.18 4.38 -11.52
N GLU A 389 -20.30 3.08 -11.23
CA GLU A 389 -20.17 2.53 -9.87
C GLU A 389 -18.80 2.82 -9.27
N ARG A 390 -17.75 2.92 -10.09
CA ARG A 390 -16.40 3.31 -9.66
C ARG A 390 -16.35 4.77 -9.17
N GLU A 391 -16.95 5.69 -9.91
CA GLU A 391 -17.01 7.11 -9.56
C GLU A 391 -17.84 7.35 -8.29
N LYS A 392 -18.92 6.57 -8.09
CA LYS A 392 -19.72 6.60 -6.85
C LYS A 392 -18.92 6.12 -5.63
N LEU A 393 -18.06 5.11 -5.80
CA LEU A 393 -17.22 4.57 -4.74
C LEU A 393 -16.11 5.57 -4.35
N GLU A 394 -15.41 6.10 -5.34
CA GLU A 394 -14.35 7.10 -5.13
C GLU A 394 -14.90 8.35 -4.45
N GLN A 395 -16.06 8.82 -4.90
CA GLN A 395 -16.78 9.90 -4.23
C GLN A 395 -17.16 9.57 -2.78
N GLY A 396 -17.60 8.33 -2.50
CA GLY A 396 -17.92 7.91 -1.13
C GLY A 396 -16.71 7.95 -0.21
N ILE A 397 -15.53 7.55 -0.70
CA ILE A 397 -14.27 7.58 0.05
C ILE A 397 -13.88 9.02 0.38
N GLU A 398 -13.87 9.90 -0.62
CA GLU A 398 -13.48 11.30 -0.44
C GLU A 398 -14.45 12.05 0.49
N ARG A 399 -15.76 11.75 0.43
CA ARG A 399 -16.76 12.28 1.37
C ARG A 399 -16.55 11.82 2.80
N ARG A 400 -16.15 10.57 3.01
CA ARG A 400 -15.86 10.03 4.34
C ARG A 400 -14.59 10.66 4.93
N LYS A 401 -13.51 10.76 4.14
CA LYS A 401 -12.28 11.45 4.56
C LYS A 401 -12.55 12.88 5.03
N LEU A 402 -13.31 13.64 4.24
CA LEU A 402 -13.70 15.01 4.61
C LEU A 402 -14.50 15.04 5.91
N SER A 403 -15.46 14.14 6.08
CA SER A 403 -16.34 14.11 7.25
C SER A 403 -15.59 13.71 8.53
N GLU A 404 -14.65 12.78 8.41
CA GLU A 404 -13.77 12.35 9.50
C GLU A 404 -12.84 13.49 9.94
N ALA A 405 -12.18 14.17 8.99
CA ALA A 405 -11.32 15.30 9.31
C ALA A 405 -12.08 16.45 9.99
N ILE A 406 -13.30 16.75 9.53
CA ILE A 406 -14.18 17.74 10.19
C ILE A 406 -14.54 17.28 11.61
N TYR A 407 -14.89 15.99 11.78
CA TYR A 407 -15.26 15.46 13.10
C TYR A 407 -14.11 15.57 14.10
N LEU A 408 -12.89 15.19 13.68
CA LEU A 408 -11.70 15.27 14.51
C LEU A 408 -11.35 16.72 14.87
N TYR A 409 -11.47 17.64 13.90
CA TYR A 409 -11.33 19.07 14.15
C TYR A 409 -12.36 19.56 15.17
N GLU A 410 -13.65 19.25 15.00
CA GLU A 410 -14.71 19.66 15.92
C GLU A 410 -14.50 19.08 17.33
N LYS A 411 -14.10 17.81 17.43
CA LYS A 411 -13.80 17.12 18.69
C LYS A 411 -12.65 17.81 19.43
N LYS A 412 -11.55 18.09 18.72
CA LYS A 412 -10.40 18.84 19.26
C LYS A 412 -10.84 20.21 19.79
N LYS A 413 -11.64 20.95 19.01
CA LYS A 413 -12.10 22.29 19.40
C LYS A 413 -13.09 22.29 20.56
N ALA A 414 -13.95 21.28 20.66
CA ALA A 414 -14.81 21.10 21.82
C ALA A 414 -13.99 20.85 23.10
N GLN A 415 -12.89 20.09 23.00
CA GLN A 415 -11.97 19.81 24.10
C GLN A 415 -11.11 21.03 24.50
N GLU A 416 -10.76 21.91 23.55
CA GLU A 416 -10.05 23.18 23.79
C GLU A 416 -10.92 24.28 24.46
N GLY A 417 -12.10 23.92 24.98
CA GLY A 417 -12.98 24.82 25.74
C GLY A 417 -14.03 25.56 24.92
N ASN A 418 -14.20 25.23 23.63
CA ASN A 418 -15.27 25.80 22.81
C ASN A 418 -16.59 25.03 22.99
N SER A 419 -17.28 25.28 24.10
CA SER A 419 -18.52 24.57 24.52
C SER A 419 -19.69 24.64 23.53
N LYS A 420 -19.58 25.44 22.47
CA LYS A 420 -20.59 25.58 21.42
C LYS A 420 -20.37 24.59 20.26
N ILE A 421 -19.26 23.85 20.22
CA ILE A 421 -18.98 22.86 19.18
C ILE A 421 -19.50 21.49 19.61
N ASN A 422 -20.44 20.95 18.83
CA ASN A 422 -20.88 19.56 18.94
C ASN A 422 -20.28 18.79 17.75
N PRO A 423 -19.40 17.80 17.97
CA PRO A 423 -18.80 17.03 16.88
C PRO A 423 -19.86 16.24 16.10
N VAL A 424 -20.08 16.65 14.86
CA VAL A 424 -21.07 16.11 13.95
C VAL A 424 -20.46 15.70 12.61
N GLY A 425 -19.24 16.11 12.28
CA GLY A 425 -18.49 15.67 11.09
C GLY A 425 -18.89 16.36 9.79
N TYR A 426 -19.68 17.42 9.84
CA TYR A 426 -20.04 18.21 8.65
C TYR A 426 -20.27 19.67 9.03
N ILE A 427 -20.06 20.58 8.09
CA ILE A 427 -20.11 22.02 8.35
C ILE A 427 -21.48 22.56 7.92
N VAL A 428 -22.18 23.17 8.87
CA VAL A 428 -23.41 23.93 8.57
C VAL A 428 -23.05 25.38 8.21
N PRO A 429 -23.56 25.93 7.10
CA PRO A 429 -23.39 27.35 6.76
C PRO A 429 -23.77 28.26 7.94
N ASN A 430 -22.90 29.21 8.27
CA ASN A 430 -23.05 30.12 9.43
C ASN A 430 -23.12 29.44 10.82
N GLY A 431 -22.87 28.13 10.90
CA GLY A 431 -22.78 27.36 12.14
C GLY A 431 -21.52 27.66 12.96
N ASN A 432 -21.37 26.98 14.09
CA ASN A 432 -20.23 27.23 15.00
C ASN A 432 -18.90 26.79 14.36
N THR A 433 -18.85 25.62 13.73
CA THR A 433 -17.67 25.12 12.98
C THR A 433 -17.31 26.05 11.82
N TYR A 434 -18.31 26.57 11.10
CA TYR A 434 -18.11 27.56 10.02
C TYR A 434 -17.43 28.83 10.54
N LYS A 435 -17.96 29.41 11.63
CA LYS A 435 -17.44 30.65 12.21
C LYS A 435 -16.01 30.47 12.73
N LEU A 436 -15.71 29.28 13.27
CA LEU A 436 -14.38 28.96 13.78
C LEU A 436 -13.37 28.80 12.65
N LEU A 437 -13.69 28.01 11.62
CA LEU A 437 -12.86 27.88 10.42
C LEU A 437 -12.62 29.24 9.76
N LYS A 438 -13.67 30.06 9.61
CA LYS A 438 -13.55 31.42 9.11
C LYS A 438 -12.52 32.24 9.88
N LYS A 439 -12.56 32.19 11.21
CA LYS A 439 -11.60 32.90 12.08
C LYS A 439 -10.17 32.38 11.88
N GLU A 440 -9.96 31.07 11.89
CA GLU A 440 -8.63 30.46 11.74
C GLU A 440 -8.04 30.70 10.34
N ILE A 441 -8.85 30.61 9.28
CA ILE A 441 -8.44 30.94 7.91
C ILE A 441 -7.97 32.41 7.84
N LYS A 442 -8.71 33.33 8.47
CA LYS A 442 -8.31 34.75 8.53
C LYS A 442 -6.99 34.95 9.27
N GLU A 443 -6.80 34.27 10.39
CA GLU A 443 -5.55 34.33 11.16
C GLU A 443 -4.35 33.77 10.37
N ASN A 444 -4.50 32.63 9.71
CA ASN A 444 -3.44 32.02 8.90
C ASN A 444 -3.07 32.88 7.70
N LEU A 445 -4.05 33.44 6.99
CA LEU A 445 -3.81 34.30 5.83
C LEU A 445 -3.18 35.64 6.22
N ASN A 446 -3.48 36.17 7.41
CA ASN A 446 -2.81 37.38 7.91
C ASN A 446 -1.36 37.12 8.32
N LYS A 447 -1.05 35.93 8.88
CA LYS A 447 0.33 35.52 9.21
C LYS A 447 1.22 35.32 7.99
N LYS A 448 0.66 35.02 6.81
CA LYS A 448 1.41 34.84 5.56
C LYS A 448 1.73 36.15 4.83
N ASN A 449 1.08 37.25 5.22
CA ASN A 449 1.24 38.58 4.61
C ASN A 449 2.11 39.54 5.47
N ASN A 450 2.56 39.07 6.64
CA ASN A 450 3.59 39.70 7.47
C ASN A 450 4.85 38.85 7.39
#